data_AF-A0A967YTH9-F1
#
_entry.id   AF-A0A967YTH9-F1
#
_cell.length_a   1.000
_cell.length_b   1.000
_cell.length_c   1.000
_cell.angle_alpha   90.00
_cell.angle_beta   90.00
_cell.angle_gamma   90.00
#
_symmetry.space_group_name_H-M   'P 1'
#
loop_
_entity.id
_entity.type
_entity.pdbx_description
1 polymer ?
#
loop_
_entity_poly.entity_id
_entity_poly.type
_entity_poly.pdbx_seq_one_letter_code
_entity_poly.pdbx_strand_id
1 'polypeptide(L)'
;MKSKSKASATVLLIAVWTGSLLGQGLDLPGGRGLLHLSSAWNLGKGSLTVHGYSSTFFKNGRSFTTGESQTFRNLQGAMTFHFASGKHFEWIVTQIVYQDNVNAANDEINLPDDLLLKLKVGSLGSNTGRFRFGFTVGTRIPLGDEDNLILEPYSTNNLEAGLTTQMTYSPDPLIPESAFNLHVNLGFWYHNDTGDFLAGGGPEDNIFVETPSTRFLYGIGMAFPMQRFDALLELTGQAFLNKPPVTAYGREDFIYLSPGMRYRLSDWVSFLAGFDFRLSNFKDTTLYQRDGTALSRVSENLTSYPFWRFRFGVQFNIGKPAPHLFSSFNGAKVGSNGEDRKKNIEIMKRLEMRHDQIKERLKTESAEEELAQIRQERERIQQLIDRLQKILDMQFEEEKEVKSESQENSDKKP
;
A
#
# COMPACT_ATOMS: atom_id res chain seq x y z
N MET A 1 -52.17 12.70 9.60
CA MET A 1 -51.52 11.41 9.29
C MET A 1 -50.45 11.63 8.23
N LYS A 2 -49.24 11.15 8.54
CA LYS A 2 -48.03 10.88 7.73
C LYS A 2 -47.97 11.34 6.26
N SER A 3 -46.99 12.21 5.97
CA SER A 3 -46.19 12.13 4.74
C SER A 3 -44.78 12.66 5.05
N LYS A 4 -43.87 11.74 5.38
CA LYS A 4 -42.41 11.94 5.46
C LYS A 4 -41.77 10.76 4.72
N SER A 5 -40.63 11.05 4.09
CA SER A 5 -39.69 10.13 3.40
C SER A 5 -39.92 9.92 1.89
N LYS A 6 -39.57 10.92 1.08
CA LYS A 6 -39.05 10.69 -0.28
C LYS A 6 -37.68 11.33 -0.54
N ALA A 7 -37.07 11.98 0.45
CA ALA A 7 -35.81 12.70 0.27
C ALA A 7 -34.54 11.87 0.49
N SER A 8 -34.63 10.61 0.94
CA SER A 8 -33.44 9.82 1.30
C SER A 8 -33.01 8.79 0.25
N ALA A 9 -33.83 8.49 -0.76
CA ALA A 9 -33.48 7.52 -1.80
C ALA A 9 -32.73 8.16 -2.99
N THR A 10 -33.00 9.43 -3.29
CA THR A 10 -32.45 10.12 -4.48
C THR A 10 -30.99 10.55 -4.31
N VAL A 11 -30.53 10.79 -3.07
CA VAL A 11 -29.13 11.13 -2.80
C VAL A 11 -28.22 9.90 -2.90
N LEU A 12 -28.73 8.70 -2.63
CA LEU A 12 -27.97 7.46 -2.77
C LEU A 12 -27.80 7.03 -4.24
N LEU A 13 -28.73 7.41 -5.13
CA LEU A 13 -28.67 7.05 -6.55
C LEU A 13 -27.76 7.98 -7.38
N ILE A 14 -27.64 9.25 -6.98
CA ILE A 14 -26.79 10.23 -7.69
C ILE A 14 -25.30 10.00 -7.40
N ALA A 15 -24.94 9.46 -6.22
CA ALA A 15 -23.57 9.06 -5.92
C ALA A 15 -23.09 7.82 -6.71
N VAL A 16 -24.02 7.04 -7.27
CA VAL A 16 -23.74 5.88 -8.12
C VAL A 16 -23.63 6.27 -9.61
N TRP A 17 -24.07 7.47 -10.00
CA TRP A 17 -24.18 7.88 -11.41
C TRP A 17 -23.22 8.98 -11.88
N THR A 18 -22.46 9.64 -10.99
CA THR A 18 -21.57 10.76 -11.38
C THR A 18 -20.08 10.51 -11.15
N GLY A 19 -19.64 9.26 -11.02
CA GLY A 19 -18.22 8.97 -10.76
C GLY A 19 -17.76 7.56 -11.09
N SER A 20 -18.22 6.98 -12.19
CA SER A 20 -17.75 5.68 -12.67
C SER A 20 -16.43 5.83 -13.44
N LEU A 21 -15.39 6.26 -12.75
CA LEU A 21 -14.00 6.07 -13.18
C LEU A 21 -13.60 4.73 -12.57
N LEU A 22 -12.82 3.86 -13.20
CA LEU A 22 -12.87 2.39 -12.96
C LEU A 22 -11.56 1.78 -13.56
N GLY A 23 -10.75 0.90 -12.90
CA GLY A 23 -9.67 -0.08 -13.29
C GLY A 23 -8.95 -0.74 -12.07
N GLN A 24 -8.00 -1.71 -12.21
CA GLN A 24 -7.41 -2.60 -11.15
C GLN A 24 -5.89 -2.68 -11.04
N GLY A 25 -5.39 -3.20 -9.90
CA GLY A 25 -3.99 -3.60 -9.69
C GLY A 25 -3.86 -4.63 -8.57
N LEU A 26 -2.64 -5.16 -8.41
CA LEU A 26 -2.16 -6.31 -7.63
C LEU A 26 -3.07 -6.96 -6.57
N ASP A 27 -3.72 -6.16 -5.73
CA ASP A 27 -4.88 -6.53 -4.93
C ASP A 27 -5.84 -5.34 -5.04
N LEU A 28 -7.10 -5.62 -5.39
CA LEU A 28 -8.17 -4.62 -5.31
C LEU A 28 -8.12 -3.93 -3.94
N PRO A 29 -7.93 -2.60 -3.88
CA PRO A 29 -7.72 -1.91 -2.62
C PRO A 29 -8.93 -2.10 -1.71
N GLY A 30 -8.65 -2.13 -0.42
CA GLY A 30 -9.65 -2.11 0.62
C GLY A 30 -9.11 -2.56 1.99
N GLY A 31 -9.87 -2.26 3.03
CA GLY A 31 -9.47 -2.50 4.42
C GLY A 31 -8.44 -1.49 4.94
N ARG A 32 -7.33 -1.98 5.51
CA ARG A 32 -6.26 -1.16 6.16
C ARG A 32 -5.00 -0.97 5.30
N GLY A 33 -5.09 -1.18 3.99
CA GLY A 33 -3.96 -1.11 3.06
C GLY A 33 -3.67 0.26 2.45
N LEU A 34 -2.92 0.24 1.35
CA LEU A 34 -2.66 1.36 0.44
C LEU A 34 -3.47 1.17 -0.87
N LEU A 35 -3.03 1.69 -2.01
CA LEU A 35 -3.70 1.59 -3.32
C LEU A 35 -3.66 0.18 -3.92
N HIS A 36 -2.57 -0.55 -3.73
CA HIS A 36 -2.36 -1.91 -4.24
C HIS A 36 -1.94 -2.89 -3.15
N LEU A 37 -1.37 -2.38 -2.06
CA LEU A 37 -0.82 -3.21 -0.98
C LEU A 37 -1.80 -3.36 0.17
N SER A 38 -2.14 -4.58 0.53
CA SER A 38 -2.86 -4.87 1.77
C SER A 38 -1.93 -4.81 2.98
N SER A 39 -2.36 -4.16 4.07
CA SER A 39 -1.64 -4.21 5.34
C SER A 39 -1.80 -5.56 6.02
N ALA A 40 -0.74 -6.06 6.67
CA ALA A 40 -0.79 -7.25 7.52
C ALA A 40 -1.74 -7.12 8.73
N TRP A 41 -2.18 -5.90 9.07
CA TRP A 41 -3.20 -5.68 10.09
C TRP A 41 -4.59 -6.02 9.57
N ASN A 42 -5.35 -6.77 10.35
CA ASN A 42 -6.76 -7.00 10.08
C ASN A 42 -7.63 -5.86 10.59
N LEU A 43 -8.84 -5.81 10.07
CA LEU A 43 -9.91 -5.00 10.64
C LEU A 43 -10.31 -5.50 12.05
N GLY A 44 -11.03 -4.66 12.79
CA GLY A 44 -11.53 -5.02 14.12
C GLY A 44 -12.59 -6.13 14.05
N LYS A 45 -12.67 -6.98 15.07
CA LYS A 45 -13.69 -8.05 15.12
C LYS A 45 -15.09 -7.49 14.91
N GLY A 46 -15.84 -8.07 13.98
CA GLY A 46 -17.21 -7.69 13.63
C GLY A 46 -17.33 -6.43 12.77
N SER A 47 -16.21 -5.81 12.39
CA SER A 47 -16.25 -4.67 11.49
C SER A 47 -16.44 -5.11 10.03
N LEU A 48 -17.21 -4.30 9.31
CA LEU A 48 -17.48 -4.44 7.88
C LEU A 48 -16.93 -3.19 7.19
N THR A 49 -16.11 -3.35 6.17
CA THR A 49 -15.68 -2.22 5.33
C THR A 49 -16.11 -2.47 3.91
N VAL A 50 -16.73 -1.46 3.30
CA VAL A 50 -17.09 -1.47 1.89
C VAL A 50 -16.18 -0.50 1.17
N HIS A 51 -15.57 -0.93 0.08
CA HIS A 51 -14.69 -0.10 -0.74
C HIS A 51 -15.20 -0.10 -2.18
N GLY A 52 -15.58 1.07 -2.68
CA GLY A 52 -15.80 1.30 -4.10
C GLY A 52 -14.49 1.76 -4.72
N TYR A 53 -14.11 1.22 -5.86
CA TYR A 53 -12.78 1.43 -6.43
C TYR A 53 -12.81 1.64 -7.94
N SER A 54 -11.83 2.44 -8.36
CA SER A 54 -11.74 3.13 -9.62
C SER A 54 -10.30 3.20 -10.16
N SER A 55 -10.08 3.07 -11.47
CA SER A 55 -8.80 3.23 -12.17
C SER A 55 -8.80 3.41 -13.69
N THR A 56 -8.76 4.63 -14.17
CA THR A 56 -8.90 4.88 -15.60
C THR A 56 -7.57 5.02 -16.34
N PHE A 57 -7.57 4.67 -17.63
CA PHE A 57 -6.52 4.97 -18.58
C PHE A 57 -7.10 5.39 -19.93
N PHE A 58 -6.47 6.38 -20.58
CA PHE A 58 -6.81 6.82 -21.93
C PHE A 58 -5.56 7.09 -22.76
N LYS A 59 -5.61 6.74 -24.04
CA LYS A 59 -4.57 7.07 -25.02
C LYS A 59 -5.17 7.23 -26.41
N ASN A 60 -4.90 8.35 -27.06
CA ASN A 60 -5.21 8.50 -28.48
C ASN A 60 -4.13 7.81 -29.32
N GLY A 61 -4.55 7.05 -30.32
CA GLY A 61 -3.66 6.42 -31.28
C GLY A 61 -4.37 6.13 -32.59
N ARG A 62 -3.70 5.42 -33.49
CA ARG A 62 -4.32 4.92 -34.71
C ARG A 62 -4.60 3.43 -34.55
N SER A 63 -5.82 3.01 -34.93
CA SER A 63 -6.18 1.60 -35.04
C SER A 63 -5.30 0.93 -36.07
N PHE A 64 -4.78 -0.26 -35.74
CA PHE A 64 -3.98 -1.03 -36.68
C PHE A 64 -4.81 -1.55 -37.86
N THR A 65 -6.08 -1.90 -37.60
CA THR A 65 -6.99 -2.51 -38.58
C THR A 65 -7.56 -1.48 -39.56
N THR A 66 -8.05 -0.34 -39.05
CA THR A 66 -8.70 0.68 -39.90
C THR A 66 -7.75 1.83 -40.29
N GLY A 67 -6.64 2.01 -39.58
CA GLY A 67 -5.75 3.17 -39.74
C GLY A 67 -6.33 4.48 -39.19
N GLU A 68 -7.57 4.46 -38.69
CA GLU A 68 -8.27 5.63 -38.19
C GLU A 68 -7.79 6.03 -36.79
N SER A 69 -7.96 7.32 -36.45
CA SER A 69 -7.67 7.81 -35.11
C SER A 69 -8.75 7.32 -34.15
N GLN A 70 -8.34 6.62 -33.10
CA GLN A 70 -9.23 6.09 -32.05
C GLN A 70 -8.66 6.42 -30.66
N THR A 71 -9.53 6.62 -29.69
CA THR A 71 -9.16 6.72 -28.28
C THR A 71 -9.22 5.32 -27.66
N PHE A 72 -8.06 4.76 -27.32
CA PHE A 72 -7.97 3.56 -26.51
C PHE A 72 -8.25 3.94 -25.07
N ARG A 73 -9.17 3.22 -24.44
CA ARG A 73 -9.57 3.43 -23.06
C ARG A 73 -9.61 2.10 -22.34
N ASN A 74 -9.29 2.16 -21.06
CA ASN A 74 -9.50 1.06 -20.15
C ASN A 74 -10.14 1.61 -18.87
N LEU A 75 -11.34 1.14 -18.58
CA LEU A 75 -12.14 1.51 -17.43
C LEU A 75 -12.73 0.27 -16.70
N GLN A 76 -12.32 -0.06 -15.47
CA GLN A 76 -12.86 -1.17 -14.66
C GLN A 76 -13.30 -0.94 -13.17
N GLY A 77 -14.58 -1.08 -12.86
CA GLY A 77 -15.13 -0.80 -11.55
C GLY A 77 -15.14 -1.99 -10.65
N ALA A 78 -14.87 -1.77 -9.37
CA ALA A 78 -15.03 -2.85 -8.41
C ALA A 78 -15.61 -2.37 -7.08
N MET A 79 -16.32 -3.29 -6.44
CA MET A 79 -16.80 -3.16 -5.09
C MET A 79 -16.20 -4.28 -4.24
N THR A 80 -15.50 -3.90 -3.18
CA THR A 80 -14.88 -4.85 -2.25
C THR A 80 -15.54 -4.77 -0.88
N PHE A 81 -15.88 -5.92 -0.32
CA PHE A 81 -16.41 -6.10 1.01
C PHE A 81 -15.37 -6.80 1.87
N HIS A 82 -15.01 -6.18 3.00
CA HIS A 82 -14.13 -6.76 4.00
C HIS A 82 -14.92 -7.02 5.27
N PHE A 83 -14.96 -8.26 5.72
CA PHE A 83 -15.59 -8.65 6.98
C PHE A 83 -14.61 -9.38 7.89
N ALA A 84 -14.31 -8.78 9.04
CA ALA A 84 -13.45 -9.41 10.04
C ALA A 84 -14.27 -10.25 11.02
N SER A 85 -14.26 -11.57 10.85
CA SER A 85 -14.94 -12.50 11.78
C SER A 85 -14.24 -12.62 13.14
N GLY A 86 -12.96 -12.26 13.21
CA GLY A 86 -12.15 -12.35 14.42
C GLY A 86 -10.95 -11.41 14.43
N LYS A 87 -10.03 -11.62 15.37
CA LYS A 87 -8.77 -10.84 15.45
C LYS A 87 -7.82 -11.15 14.28
N HIS A 88 -7.85 -12.39 13.81
CA HIS A 88 -6.89 -12.92 12.85
C HIS A 88 -7.49 -13.28 11.51
N PHE A 89 -8.81 -13.26 11.34
CA PHE A 89 -9.48 -13.67 10.10
C PHE A 89 -10.28 -12.52 9.51
N GLU A 90 -10.07 -12.27 8.23
CA GLU A 90 -10.76 -11.26 7.44
C GLU A 90 -11.16 -11.87 6.09
N TRP A 91 -12.47 -11.86 5.81
CA TRP A 91 -13.06 -12.30 4.56
C TRP A 91 -13.14 -11.12 3.61
N ILE A 92 -12.69 -11.32 2.37
CA ILE A 92 -12.66 -10.28 1.36
C ILE A 92 -13.38 -10.81 0.13
N VAL A 93 -14.43 -10.11 -0.28
CA VAL A 93 -15.19 -10.41 -1.50
C VAL A 93 -15.11 -9.19 -2.39
N THR A 94 -14.52 -9.34 -3.58
CA THR A 94 -14.49 -8.26 -4.56
C THR A 94 -15.24 -8.67 -5.81
N GLN A 95 -16.27 -7.91 -6.14
CA GLN A 95 -16.94 -8.01 -7.43
C GLN A 95 -16.42 -6.92 -8.35
N ILE A 96 -15.95 -7.30 -9.52
CA ILE A 96 -15.69 -6.37 -10.60
C ILE A 96 -17.04 -6.08 -11.26
N VAL A 97 -17.54 -4.87 -11.05
CA VAL A 97 -18.91 -4.50 -11.43
C VAL A 97 -18.99 -4.17 -12.91
N TYR A 98 -17.95 -3.56 -13.49
CA TYR A 98 -17.94 -3.07 -14.85
C TYR A 98 -16.52 -3.12 -15.39
N GLN A 99 -16.33 -3.49 -16.64
CA GLN A 99 -15.06 -3.34 -17.33
C GLN A 99 -15.27 -3.03 -18.81
N ASP A 100 -14.72 -1.90 -19.26
CA ASP A 100 -14.77 -1.41 -20.63
C ASP A 100 -13.34 -1.30 -21.12
N ASN A 101 -13.06 -2.10 -22.14
CA ASN A 101 -11.78 -2.13 -22.79
C ASN A 101 -12.03 -2.13 -24.30
N VAL A 102 -11.44 -1.17 -24.99
CA VAL A 102 -11.54 -1.13 -26.45
C VAL A 102 -10.59 -2.16 -27.04
N ASN A 103 -11.08 -3.38 -27.25
CA ASN A 103 -10.51 -4.31 -28.21
C ASN A 103 -10.94 -3.86 -29.61
N ALA A 104 -10.01 -3.79 -30.57
CA ALA A 104 -10.20 -3.13 -31.88
C ALA A 104 -11.31 -3.70 -32.80
N ALA A 105 -12.13 -4.65 -32.34
CA ALA A 105 -13.19 -5.28 -33.13
C ALA A 105 -14.60 -5.00 -32.59
N ASN A 106 -14.80 -4.98 -31.26
CA ASN A 106 -16.11 -4.76 -30.64
C ASN A 106 -15.94 -3.90 -29.37
N ASP A 107 -16.80 -2.89 -29.20
CA ASP A 107 -16.95 -2.14 -27.94
C ASP A 107 -17.64 -3.07 -26.90
N GLU A 108 -16.92 -4.08 -26.42
CA GLU A 108 -17.42 -5.05 -25.46
C GLU A 108 -17.21 -4.57 -24.02
N ILE A 109 -18.24 -4.79 -23.21
CA ILE A 109 -18.32 -4.36 -21.81
C ILE A 109 -18.62 -5.61 -20.99
N ASN A 110 -17.73 -5.96 -20.06
CA ASN A 110 -18.01 -7.01 -19.08
C ASN A 110 -18.85 -6.42 -17.93
N LEU A 111 -20.05 -6.97 -17.70
CA LEU A 111 -20.97 -6.54 -16.65
C LEU A 111 -21.89 -7.69 -16.16
N PRO A 112 -21.62 -8.31 -14.99
CA PRO A 112 -20.43 -8.15 -14.16
C PRO A 112 -19.20 -8.81 -14.80
N ASP A 113 -18.03 -8.40 -14.34
CA ASP A 113 -16.78 -9.09 -14.65
C ASP A 113 -16.43 -10.04 -13.48
N ASP A 114 -15.17 -10.42 -13.30
CA ASP A 114 -14.81 -11.50 -12.40
C ASP A 114 -15.08 -11.26 -10.90
N LEU A 115 -15.19 -12.36 -10.16
CA LEU A 115 -15.38 -12.36 -8.72
C LEU A 115 -14.12 -12.86 -8.02
N LEU A 116 -13.57 -12.06 -7.11
CA LEU A 116 -12.43 -12.44 -6.29
C LEU A 116 -12.89 -12.74 -4.86
N LEU A 117 -12.55 -13.94 -4.39
CA LEU A 117 -12.80 -14.37 -3.02
C LEU A 117 -11.47 -14.57 -2.32
N LYS A 118 -11.27 -13.90 -1.18
CA LYS A 118 -10.03 -14.01 -0.41
C LYS A 118 -10.29 -14.20 1.08
N LEU A 119 -9.41 -14.98 1.70
CA LEU A 119 -9.33 -15.15 3.14
C LEU A 119 -7.96 -14.64 3.59
N LYS A 120 -7.98 -13.60 4.41
CA LYS A 120 -6.78 -13.02 5.00
C LYS A 120 -6.63 -13.47 6.44
N VAL A 121 -5.47 -14.07 6.72
CA VAL A 121 -5.01 -14.39 8.07
C VAL A 121 -3.93 -13.39 8.46
N GLY A 122 -4.21 -12.50 9.40
CA GLY A 122 -3.32 -11.38 9.72
C GLY A 122 -3.27 -11.01 11.18
N SER A 123 -2.67 -9.86 11.47
CA SER A 123 -2.37 -9.36 12.81
C SER A 123 -1.51 -10.35 13.63
N LEU A 124 -0.68 -11.17 12.99
CA LEU A 124 0.22 -12.10 13.67
C LEU A 124 1.44 -11.35 14.23
N GLY A 125 1.88 -11.73 15.43
CA GLY A 125 3.00 -11.11 16.14
C GLY A 125 2.64 -10.65 17.56
N SER A 126 3.63 -10.13 18.30
CA SER A 126 3.43 -9.62 19.67
C SER A 126 2.49 -8.41 19.71
N ASN A 127 1.56 -8.31 20.66
CA ASN A 127 0.63 -7.17 20.76
C ASN A 127 1.35 -5.81 20.86
N THR A 128 2.56 -5.76 21.40
CA THR A 128 3.41 -4.55 21.52
C THR A 128 4.50 -4.46 20.46
N GLY A 129 4.63 -5.48 19.60
CA GLY A 129 5.62 -5.51 18.54
C GLY A 129 5.29 -4.53 17.42
N ARG A 130 6.33 -3.90 16.86
CA ARG A 130 6.23 -2.96 15.72
C ARG A 130 5.96 -3.66 14.39
N PHE A 131 6.27 -4.96 14.31
CA PHE A 131 6.05 -5.76 13.11
C PHE A 131 4.79 -6.61 13.23
N ARG A 132 4.05 -6.67 12.13
CA ARG A 132 2.95 -7.60 11.90
C ARG A 132 3.18 -8.41 10.66
N PHE A 133 2.71 -9.64 10.72
CA PHE A 133 2.74 -10.58 9.62
C PHE A 133 1.33 -11.09 9.32
N GLY A 134 1.13 -11.49 8.08
CA GLY A 134 -0.09 -12.11 7.63
C GLY A 134 0.11 -12.77 6.28
N PHE A 135 -0.90 -13.50 5.86
CA PHE A 135 -1.01 -14.00 4.51
C PHE A 135 -2.48 -13.99 4.07
N THR A 136 -2.70 -13.84 2.78
CA THR A 136 -4.02 -13.91 2.15
C THR A 136 -3.99 -15.05 1.15
N VAL A 137 -4.94 -15.97 1.26
CA VAL A 137 -5.24 -16.93 0.20
C VAL A 137 -6.42 -16.39 -0.59
N GLY A 138 -6.32 -16.39 -1.91
CA GLY A 138 -7.36 -15.87 -2.79
C GLY A 138 -7.64 -16.80 -3.94
N THR A 139 -8.84 -16.68 -4.49
CA THR A 139 -9.23 -17.28 -5.77
C THR A 139 -9.96 -16.24 -6.62
N ARG A 140 -9.77 -16.35 -7.94
CA ARG A 140 -10.50 -15.60 -8.95
C ARG A 140 -11.45 -16.57 -9.65
N ILE A 141 -12.72 -16.19 -9.71
CA ILE A 141 -13.76 -16.93 -10.42
C ILE A 141 -14.05 -16.13 -11.69
N PRO A 142 -13.77 -16.70 -12.87
CA PRO A 142 -14.06 -16.05 -14.15
C PRO A 142 -15.58 -16.02 -14.34
N LEU A 143 -16.17 -14.84 -14.24
CA LEU A 143 -17.60 -14.59 -14.48
C LEU A 143 -17.82 -13.62 -15.64
N GLY A 144 -16.76 -12.94 -16.08
CA GLY A 144 -16.79 -12.09 -17.26
C GLY A 144 -17.00 -12.90 -18.54
N ASP A 145 -17.53 -12.23 -19.56
CA ASP A 145 -17.73 -12.83 -20.88
C ASP A 145 -16.40 -12.92 -21.65
N GLU A 146 -15.51 -11.94 -21.43
CA GLU A 146 -14.19 -11.84 -22.06
C GLU A 146 -13.05 -11.86 -21.05
N ASP A 147 -11.97 -12.58 -21.40
CA ASP A 147 -10.75 -12.71 -20.62
C ASP A 147 -9.52 -12.22 -21.39
N ASN A 148 -8.34 -12.23 -20.75
CA ASN A 148 -7.09 -11.87 -21.39
C ASN A 148 -7.17 -10.45 -22.01
N LEU A 149 -7.66 -9.48 -21.24
CA LEU A 149 -7.93 -8.13 -21.72
C LEU A 149 -6.66 -7.29 -21.85
N ILE A 150 -6.47 -6.61 -22.99
CA ILE A 150 -5.34 -5.68 -23.17
C ILE A 150 -5.38 -4.56 -22.11
N LEU A 151 -4.23 -4.03 -21.71
CA LEU A 151 -4.12 -3.00 -20.66
C LEU A 151 -4.49 -3.51 -19.26
N GLU A 152 -4.86 -4.76 -19.06
CA GLU A 152 -5.00 -5.36 -17.74
C GLU A 152 -3.98 -6.47 -17.49
N PRO A 153 -3.71 -6.80 -16.21
CA PRO A 153 -2.97 -8.00 -15.87
C PRO A 153 -3.61 -9.24 -16.48
N TYR A 154 -2.76 -10.15 -16.94
CA TYR A 154 -3.16 -11.42 -17.49
C TYR A 154 -4.20 -12.13 -16.60
N SER A 155 -5.30 -12.53 -17.21
CA SER A 155 -6.38 -13.32 -16.62
C SER A 155 -6.84 -14.41 -17.57
N THR A 156 -7.42 -15.44 -16.98
CA THR A 156 -7.82 -16.66 -17.70
C THR A 156 -9.28 -16.94 -17.42
N ASN A 157 -9.98 -17.56 -18.39
CA ASN A 157 -11.36 -18.03 -18.21
C ASN A 157 -11.49 -19.27 -17.32
N ASN A 158 -10.47 -19.52 -16.49
CA ASN A 158 -10.41 -20.62 -15.58
C ASN A 158 -10.11 -20.12 -14.16
N LEU A 159 -10.41 -20.98 -13.19
CA LEU A 159 -10.21 -20.65 -11.79
C LEU A 159 -8.73 -20.38 -11.51
N GLU A 160 -8.44 -19.21 -10.92
CA GLU A 160 -7.09 -18.87 -10.46
C GLU A 160 -7.03 -18.96 -8.95
N ALA A 161 -5.84 -19.25 -8.42
CA ALA A 161 -5.59 -19.27 -6.99
C ALA A 161 -4.27 -18.60 -6.65
N GLY A 162 -4.22 -17.93 -5.51
CA GLY A 162 -3.02 -17.22 -5.09
C GLY A 162 -2.82 -17.17 -3.59
N LEU A 163 -1.57 -16.99 -3.20
CA LEU A 163 -1.11 -16.77 -1.83
C LEU A 163 -0.29 -15.48 -1.81
N THR A 164 -0.71 -14.51 -1.01
CA THR A 164 0.03 -13.26 -0.79
C THR A 164 0.43 -13.15 0.68
N THR A 165 1.73 -13.20 0.96
CA THR A 165 2.30 -12.88 2.27
C THR A 165 2.44 -11.38 2.46
N GLN A 166 2.28 -10.92 3.69
CA GLN A 166 2.25 -9.50 4.06
C GLN A 166 3.07 -9.25 5.31
N MET A 167 3.83 -8.18 5.31
CA MET A 167 4.51 -7.63 6.47
C MET A 167 4.19 -6.15 6.58
N THR A 168 3.81 -5.70 7.79
CA THR A 168 3.65 -4.29 8.10
C THR A 168 4.56 -3.91 9.27
N TYR A 169 5.34 -2.86 9.12
CA TYR A 169 6.03 -2.18 10.20
C TYR A 169 5.29 -0.89 10.57
N SER A 170 5.07 -0.69 11.87
CA SER A 170 4.50 0.53 12.43
C SER A 170 5.18 0.85 13.77
N PRO A 171 5.68 2.08 14.00
CA PRO A 171 6.33 2.44 15.25
C PRO A 171 5.33 2.51 16.41
N ASP A 172 4.06 2.81 16.13
CA ASP A 172 2.94 2.73 17.08
C ASP A 172 1.97 1.61 16.69
N PRO A 173 2.13 0.40 17.26
CA PRO A 173 1.25 -0.72 16.94
C PRO A 173 -0.15 -0.60 17.57
N LEU A 174 -0.39 0.33 18.51
CA LEU A 174 -1.72 0.49 19.12
C LEU A 174 -2.65 1.27 18.18
N ILE A 175 -2.10 2.27 17.49
CA ILE A 175 -2.84 3.11 16.54
C ILE A 175 -2.03 3.20 15.24
N PRO A 176 -1.97 2.11 14.45
CA PRO A 176 -1.17 2.11 13.23
C PRO A 176 -1.63 3.18 12.24
N GLU A 177 -2.91 3.55 12.26
CA GLU A 177 -3.49 4.57 11.37
C GLU A 177 -2.96 6.00 11.63
N SER A 178 -2.39 6.28 12.82
CA SER A 178 -1.84 7.60 13.16
C SER A 178 -0.32 7.70 13.06
N ALA A 179 0.36 6.58 12.77
CA ALA A 179 1.81 6.54 12.67
C ALA A 179 2.27 6.14 11.26
N PHE A 180 3.53 6.45 10.95
CA PHE A 180 4.17 5.98 9.73
C PHE A 180 4.00 4.46 9.58
N ASN A 181 3.60 3.99 8.41
CA ASN A 181 3.53 2.56 8.13
C ASN A 181 4.37 2.21 6.90
N LEU A 182 5.07 1.09 6.99
CA LEU A 182 5.75 0.45 5.88
C LEU A 182 5.11 -0.91 5.64
N HIS A 183 4.69 -1.18 4.41
CA HIS A 183 4.04 -2.39 3.97
C HIS A 183 4.91 -3.10 2.94
N VAL A 184 5.02 -4.42 3.06
CA VAL A 184 5.71 -5.28 2.09
C VAL A 184 4.80 -6.46 1.81
N ASN A 185 4.48 -6.68 0.53
CA ASN A 185 3.67 -7.81 0.10
C ASN A 185 4.45 -8.62 -0.94
N LEU A 186 4.42 -9.94 -0.78
CA LEU A 186 4.98 -10.89 -1.74
C LEU A 186 3.92 -11.95 -2.01
N GLY A 187 3.54 -12.11 -3.27
CA GLY A 187 2.48 -13.00 -3.69
C GLY A 187 2.90 -13.96 -4.78
N PHE A 188 2.23 -15.09 -4.81
CA PHE A 188 2.35 -16.11 -5.84
C PHE A 188 0.94 -16.45 -6.31
N TRP A 189 0.73 -16.45 -7.62
CA TRP A 189 -0.55 -16.79 -8.23
C TRP A 189 -0.35 -17.83 -9.32
N TYR A 190 -1.25 -18.81 -9.29
CA TYR A 190 -1.38 -19.90 -10.23
C TYR A 190 -2.61 -19.64 -11.08
N HIS A 191 -2.41 -19.69 -12.40
CA HIS A 191 -3.45 -19.61 -13.40
C HIS A 191 -3.71 -21.02 -13.92
N ASN A 192 -4.97 -21.45 -13.95
CA ASN A 192 -5.34 -22.78 -14.43
C ASN A 192 -5.69 -22.75 -15.93
N ASP A 193 -4.77 -22.30 -16.76
CA ASP A 193 -4.97 -22.02 -18.19
C ASP A 193 -4.58 -23.16 -19.12
N THR A 194 -4.15 -24.31 -18.59
CA THR A 194 -3.63 -25.41 -19.42
C THR A 194 -4.68 -25.93 -20.40
N GLY A 195 -4.34 -25.91 -21.68
CA GLY A 195 -5.23 -26.30 -22.77
C GLY A 195 -6.14 -25.18 -23.29
N ASP A 196 -6.09 -23.98 -22.71
CA ASP A 196 -6.90 -22.85 -23.18
C ASP A 196 -6.34 -22.24 -24.47
N PHE A 197 -7.26 -21.79 -25.31
CA PHE A 197 -7.02 -21.01 -26.51
C PHE A 197 -7.35 -19.54 -26.21
N LEU A 198 -6.32 -18.70 -26.11
CA LEU A 198 -6.48 -17.32 -25.66
C LEU A 198 -6.92 -16.34 -26.77
N ALA A 199 -6.97 -16.80 -28.02
CA ALA A 199 -7.32 -15.98 -29.16
C ALA A 199 -8.73 -16.29 -29.72
N GLY A 200 -9.62 -16.77 -28.84
CA GLY A 200 -11.04 -16.96 -29.17
C GLY A 200 -11.35 -18.27 -29.92
N GLY A 201 -10.41 -19.23 -29.97
CA GLY A 201 -10.68 -20.59 -30.44
C GLY A 201 -11.16 -20.72 -31.89
N GLY A 202 -10.92 -19.70 -32.73
CA GLY A 202 -11.20 -19.77 -34.16
C GLY A 202 -10.37 -20.86 -34.85
N PRO A 203 -10.74 -21.32 -36.06
CA PRO A 203 -10.04 -22.39 -36.78
C PRO A 203 -8.55 -22.09 -37.11
N GLU A 204 -8.08 -20.87 -36.87
CA GLU A 204 -6.68 -20.43 -37.04
C GLU A 204 -5.91 -20.35 -35.71
N ASP A 205 -6.57 -20.49 -34.55
CA ASP A 205 -5.90 -20.48 -33.24
C ASP A 205 -5.30 -21.85 -32.93
N ASN A 206 -4.02 -22.00 -33.23
CA ASN A 206 -3.27 -23.24 -32.98
C ASN A 206 -2.35 -23.14 -31.75
N ILE A 207 -2.38 -22.01 -31.02
CA ILE A 207 -1.49 -21.80 -29.87
C ILE A 207 -2.30 -21.92 -28.59
N PHE A 208 -2.17 -23.07 -27.93
CA PHE A 208 -2.74 -23.33 -26.63
C PHE A 208 -1.69 -23.24 -25.53
N VAL A 209 -2.14 -23.16 -24.29
CA VAL A 209 -1.25 -23.18 -23.13
C VAL A 209 -0.79 -24.60 -22.81
N GLU A 210 0.51 -24.87 -22.95
CA GLU A 210 1.08 -26.19 -22.63
C GLU A 210 1.29 -26.41 -21.12
N THR A 211 1.65 -25.35 -20.39
CA THR A 211 1.98 -25.41 -18.96
C THR A 211 1.29 -24.29 -18.21
N PRO A 212 0.78 -24.53 -16.99
CA PRO A 212 0.10 -23.51 -16.21
C PRO A 212 0.96 -22.26 -16.01
N SER A 213 0.38 -21.10 -16.30
CA SER A 213 1.03 -19.81 -16.06
C SER A 213 1.12 -19.54 -14.55
N THR A 214 2.26 -19.01 -14.13
CA THR A 214 2.47 -18.66 -12.72
C THR A 214 3.12 -17.30 -12.62
N ARG A 215 2.57 -16.44 -11.76
CA ARG A 215 3.05 -15.08 -11.54
C ARG A 215 3.47 -14.87 -10.10
N PHE A 216 4.56 -14.13 -9.94
CA PHE A 216 5.06 -13.62 -8.69
C PHE A 216 4.74 -12.13 -8.59
N LEU A 217 3.99 -11.75 -7.57
CA LEU A 217 3.60 -10.39 -7.28
C LEU A 217 4.49 -9.85 -6.16
N TYR A 218 4.92 -8.61 -6.26
CA TYR A 218 5.67 -7.97 -5.18
C TYR A 218 5.31 -6.50 -5.06
N GLY A 219 5.44 -5.99 -3.85
CA GLY A 219 5.43 -4.55 -3.67
C GLY A 219 5.81 -4.11 -2.27
N ILE A 220 6.25 -2.87 -2.22
CA ILE A 220 6.63 -2.16 -1.01
C ILE A 220 5.97 -0.78 -1.04
N GLY A 221 5.44 -0.34 0.08
CA GLY A 221 4.78 0.96 0.13
C GLY A 221 4.78 1.54 1.52
N MET A 222 4.66 2.85 1.57
CA MET A 222 4.70 3.62 2.79
C MET A 222 3.52 4.58 2.87
N ALA A 223 3.01 4.75 4.09
CA ALA A 223 1.98 5.73 4.41
C ALA A 223 2.49 6.70 5.47
N PHE A 224 2.38 7.99 5.15
CA PHE A 224 2.68 9.10 6.05
C PHE A 224 1.36 9.73 6.49
N PRO A 225 0.86 9.41 7.70
CA PRO A 225 -0.37 10.00 8.18
C PRO A 225 -0.15 11.46 8.56
N MET A 226 -1.07 12.30 8.12
CA MET A 226 -1.26 13.67 8.58
C MET A 226 -2.64 13.76 9.24
N GLN A 227 -3.10 14.93 9.69
CA GLN A 227 -4.34 15.00 10.48
C GLN A 227 -5.58 14.45 9.74
N ARG A 228 -5.82 14.90 8.51
CA ARG A 228 -6.95 14.46 7.66
C ARG A 228 -6.52 13.84 6.33
N PHE A 229 -5.23 13.92 6.02
CA PHE A 229 -4.67 13.41 4.78
C PHE A 229 -3.60 12.38 5.13
N ASP A 230 -3.49 11.30 4.37
CA ASP A 230 -2.37 10.39 4.47
C ASP A 230 -1.69 10.37 3.10
N ALA A 231 -0.40 10.72 3.05
CA ALA A 231 0.38 10.64 1.82
C ALA A 231 0.87 9.21 1.63
N LEU A 232 0.70 8.67 0.43
CA LEU A 232 0.98 7.27 0.10
C LEU A 232 2.03 7.23 -1.01
N LEU A 233 2.96 6.28 -0.91
CA LEU A 233 3.91 6.00 -1.97
C LEU A 233 4.11 4.49 -2.05
N GLU A 234 3.86 3.91 -3.22
CA GLU A 234 3.95 2.48 -3.45
C GLU A 234 4.83 2.17 -4.66
N LEU A 235 5.59 1.09 -4.55
CA LEU A 235 6.25 0.44 -5.67
C LEU A 235 5.66 -0.95 -5.77
N THR A 236 5.00 -1.26 -6.88
CA THR A 236 4.39 -2.57 -7.12
C THR A 236 4.87 -3.15 -8.43
N GLY A 237 4.86 -4.47 -8.53
CA GLY A 237 5.27 -5.13 -9.75
C GLY A 237 4.85 -6.59 -9.78
N GLN A 238 5.03 -7.16 -10.95
CA GLN A 238 4.85 -8.58 -11.17
C GLN A 238 5.99 -9.11 -12.04
N ALA A 239 6.31 -10.38 -11.83
CA ALA A 239 7.19 -11.16 -12.67
C ALA A 239 6.58 -12.53 -12.92
N PHE A 240 6.65 -13.04 -14.14
CA PHE A 240 6.20 -14.40 -14.44
C PHE A 240 7.31 -15.42 -14.16
N LEU A 241 6.96 -16.49 -13.46
CA LEU A 241 7.81 -17.66 -13.28
C LEU A 241 7.62 -18.60 -14.48
N ASN A 242 6.35 -18.92 -14.79
CA ASN A 242 5.95 -19.52 -16.05
C ASN A 242 5.13 -18.49 -16.82
N LYS A 243 5.64 -18.09 -17.99
CA LYS A 243 5.01 -17.07 -18.81
C LYS A 243 3.77 -17.63 -19.51
N PRO A 244 2.70 -16.84 -19.61
CA PRO A 244 1.61 -17.10 -20.53
C PRO A 244 2.11 -17.32 -21.97
N PRO A 245 1.31 -18.01 -22.81
CA PRO A 245 1.68 -18.31 -24.19
C PRO A 245 1.95 -17.02 -24.98
N VAL A 246 2.57 -17.16 -26.14
CA VAL A 246 3.00 -16.00 -26.94
C VAL A 246 1.87 -15.09 -27.38
N THR A 247 0.65 -15.59 -27.43
CA THR A 247 -0.58 -14.86 -27.76
C THR A 247 -1.19 -14.14 -26.56
N ALA A 248 -0.82 -14.44 -25.32
CA ALA A 248 -1.43 -13.80 -24.16
C ALA A 248 -1.10 -12.29 -24.06
N TYR A 249 -2.13 -11.46 -23.89
CA TYR A 249 -1.95 -10.07 -23.50
C TYR A 249 -1.39 -9.99 -22.09
N GLY A 250 -0.50 -9.03 -21.86
CA GLY A 250 0.04 -8.77 -20.52
C GLY A 250 1.00 -9.85 -20.03
N ARG A 251 1.59 -10.65 -20.92
CA ARG A 251 2.61 -11.64 -20.57
C ARG A 251 3.96 -11.05 -20.17
N GLU A 252 4.07 -9.73 -20.12
CA GLU A 252 5.25 -9.00 -19.67
C GLU A 252 5.30 -8.80 -18.16
N ASP A 253 6.53 -8.70 -17.66
CA ASP A 253 6.81 -8.22 -16.31
C ASP A 253 6.64 -6.70 -16.27
N PHE A 254 6.20 -6.17 -15.13
CA PHE A 254 6.09 -4.72 -14.94
C PHE A 254 6.44 -4.28 -13.53
N ILE A 255 6.77 -2.99 -13.44
CA ILE A 255 6.92 -2.27 -12.17
C ILE A 255 6.22 -0.91 -12.31
N TYR A 256 5.42 -0.54 -11.32
CA TYR A 256 4.76 0.74 -11.16
C TYR A 256 5.25 1.46 -9.91
N LEU A 257 5.39 2.79 -10.03
CA LEU A 257 5.47 3.70 -8.90
C LEU A 257 4.13 4.42 -8.77
N SER A 258 3.54 4.35 -7.59
CA SER A 258 2.19 4.84 -7.33
C SER A 258 2.18 5.84 -6.18
N PRO A 259 2.45 7.13 -6.42
CA PRO A 259 2.11 8.17 -5.46
C PRO A 259 0.60 8.28 -5.29
N GLY A 260 0.16 8.53 -4.06
CA GLY A 260 -1.25 8.67 -3.75
C GLY A 260 -1.51 9.48 -2.49
N MET A 261 -2.80 9.70 -2.25
CA MET A 261 -3.29 10.40 -1.08
C MET A 261 -4.60 9.78 -0.62
N ARG A 262 -4.76 9.63 0.69
CA ARG A 262 -6.02 9.30 1.34
C ARG A 262 -6.54 10.53 2.06
N TYR A 263 -7.80 10.89 1.86
CA TYR A 263 -8.49 11.93 2.62
C TYR A 263 -9.53 11.31 3.54
N ARG A 264 -9.36 11.49 4.85
CA ARG A 264 -10.29 11.04 5.88
C ARG A 264 -11.31 12.15 6.14
N LEU A 265 -12.48 12.05 5.50
CA LEU A 265 -13.59 12.98 5.73
C LEU A 265 -14.19 12.77 7.13
N SER A 266 -14.34 11.52 7.54
CA SER A 266 -14.82 11.10 8.86
C SER A 266 -14.21 9.74 9.23
N ASP A 267 -14.45 9.27 10.45
CA ASP A 267 -14.00 7.93 10.88
C ASP A 267 -14.62 6.78 10.04
N TRP A 268 -15.76 7.05 9.39
CA TRP A 268 -16.52 6.10 8.62
C TRP A 268 -16.42 6.30 7.10
N VAL A 269 -15.88 7.42 6.61
CA VAL A 269 -15.69 7.69 5.18
C VAL A 269 -14.28 8.21 4.89
N SER A 270 -13.60 7.56 3.96
CA SER A 270 -12.36 8.08 3.38
C SER A 270 -12.33 7.96 1.87
N PHE A 271 -11.69 8.92 1.24
CA PHE A 271 -11.41 8.94 -0.19
C PHE A 271 -9.96 8.58 -0.42
N LEU A 272 -9.70 7.85 -1.49
CA LEU A 272 -8.37 7.42 -1.90
C LEU A 272 -8.17 7.86 -3.34
N ALA A 273 -7.03 8.46 -3.65
CA ALA A 273 -6.65 8.81 -5.01
C ALA A 273 -5.18 8.47 -5.22
N GLY A 274 -4.82 8.05 -6.43
CA GLY A 274 -3.46 7.67 -6.77
C GLY A 274 -3.19 7.75 -8.25
N PHE A 275 -1.92 7.84 -8.62
CA PHE A 275 -1.48 7.75 -10.01
C PHE A 275 -0.42 6.67 -10.09
N ASP A 276 -0.62 5.67 -10.93
CA ASP A 276 0.42 4.69 -11.24
C ASP A 276 1.25 5.20 -12.42
N PHE A 277 2.57 5.13 -12.31
CA PHE A 277 3.52 5.39 -13.38
C PHE A 277 4.34 4.13 -13.66
N ARG A 278 4.28 3.61 -14.88
CA ARG A 278 5.04 2.42 -15.25
C ARG A 278 6.52 2.77 -15.36
N LEU A 279 7.37 2.08 -14.61
CA LEU A 279 8.83 2.22 -14.64
C LEU A 279 9.51 1.17 -15.54
N SER A 280 8.86 0.04 -15.78
CA SER A 280 9.38 -1.03 -16.64
C SER A 280 9.34 -0.66 -18.13
N ASN A 281 10.11 -1.38 -18.95
CA ASN A 281 10.16 -1.17 -20.39
C ASN A 281 8.77 -1.31 -21.06
N PHE A 282 8.51 -0.48 -22.07
CA PHE A 282 7.30 -0.44 -22.89
C PHE A 282 7.32 -1.48 -24.03
N LYS A 283 8.10 -2.55 -23.90
CA LYS A 283 8.18 -3.59 -24.92
C LYS A 283 6.96 -4.51 -24.80
N ASP A 284 6.21 -4.62 -25.89
CA ASP A 284 5.19 -5.64 -26.05
C ASP A 284 5.83 -6.94 -26.56
N THR A 285 5.51 -8.06 -25.93
CA THR A 285 6.00 -9.40 -26.25
C THR A 285 4.87 -10.34 -26.70
N THR A 286 3.66 -9.81 -26.81
CA THR A 286 2.49 -10.48 -27.39
C THR A 286 2.68 -10.62 -28.90
N LEU A 287 2.39 -11.81 -29.43
CA LEU A 287 2.46 -12.12 -30.86
C LEU A 287 1.07 -12.00 -31.47
N TYR A 288 0.96 -11.14 -32.49
CA TYR A 288 -0.29 -10.78 -33.16
C TYR A 288 -0.41 -11.41 -34.55
N GLN A 289 -1.61 -11.38 -35.11
CA GLN A 289 -2.03 -12.06 -36.34
C GLN A 289 -1.19 -11.84 -37.60
N ARG A 290 -0.43 -10.75 -37.69
CA ARG A 290 0.49 -10.53 -38.81
C ARG A 290 1.66 -11.54 -38.83
N ASP A 291 1.90 -12.23 -37.71
CA ASP A 291 2.98 -13.21 -37.51
C ASP A 291 2.45 -14.66 -37.28
N GLY A 292 1.16 -14.94 -37.48
CA GLY A 292 0.60 -16.31 -37.54
C GLY A 292 -0.34 -16.78 -36.41
N THR A 293 -1.09 -15.90 -35.73
CA THR A 293 -2.03 -16.26 -34.64
C THR A 293 -3.36 -15.47 -34.68
N ALA A 294 -4.38 -15.82 -33.90
CA ALA A 294 -5.73 -15.25 -34.04
C ALA A 294 -6.01 -13.89 -33.33
N LEU A 295 -5.03 -13.25 -32.67
CA LEU A 295 -5.23 -11.94 -32.03
C LEU A 295 -4.86 -10.76 -32.93
N SER A 296 -5.83 -9.89 -33.19
CA SER A 296 -5.61 -8.63 -33.91
C SER A 296 -4.87 -7.60 -33.05
N ARG A 297 -3.76 -7.06 -33.56
CA ARG A 297 -3.06 -5.94 -32.91
C ARG A 297 -3.99 -4.73 -32.90
N VAL A 298 -4.17 -4.11 -31.75
CA VAL A 298 -5.06 -2.95 -31.60
C VAL A 298 -4.39 -1.67 -32.14
N SER A 299 -3.12 -1.44 -31.82
CA SER A 299 -2.33 -0.30 -32.30
C SER A 299 -0.82 -0.59 -32.26
N GLU A 300 -0.04 0.05 -33.13
CA GLU A 300 1.43 -0.06 -33.09
C GLU A 300 2.03 0.53 -31.82
N ASN A 301 1.41 1.60 -31.32
CA ASN A 301 1.92 2.39 -30.20
C ASN A 301 1.28 2.01 -28.86
N LEU A 302 0.38 1.04 -28.81
CA LEU A 302 -0.26 0.60 -27.58
C LEU A 302 0.49 -0.61 -27.03
N THR A 303 0.79 -0.57 -25.74
CA THR A 303 1.45 -1.66 -25.01
C THR A 303 0.42 -2.45 -24.23
N SER A 304 0.72 -3.71 -23.90
CA SER A 304 -0.15 -4.58 -23.08
C SER A 304 -0.48 -4.03 -21.70
N TYR A 305 0.34 -3.12 -21.17
CA TYR A 305 0.11 -2.44 -19.91
C TYR A 305 0.09 -0.92 -20.09
N PRO A 306 -0.78 -0.20 -19.37
CA PRO A 306 -0.88 1.25 -19.48
C PRO A 306 0.37 1.92 -18.88
N PHE A 307 0.88 2.96 -19.54
CA PHE A 307 2.07 3.68 -19.06
C PHE A 307 1.78 4.59 -17.86
N TRP A 308 0.53 4.99 -17.69
CA TRP A 308 -0.01 5.65 -16.51
C TRP A 308 -1.40 5.10 -16.20
N ARG A 309 -1.87 5.24 -14.96
CA ARG A 309 -3.25 4.88 -14.59
C ARG A 309 -3.68 5.73 -13.41
N PHE A 310 -4.85 6.36 -13.50
CA PHE A 310 -5.36 7.17 -12.39
C PHE A 310 -6.32 6.34 -11.57
N ARG A 311 -6.04 6.16 -10.27
CA ARG A 311 -6.87 5.44 -9.31
C ARG A 311 -7.69 6.37 -8.43
N PHE A 312 -8.92 5.97 -8.16
CA PHE A 312 -9.77 6.59 -7.15
C PHE A 312 -10.45 5.50 -6.30
N GLY A 313 -10.88 5.84 -5.10
CA GLY A 313 -11.55 4.91 -4.22
C GLY A 313 -12.32 5.62 -3.13
N VAL A 314 -13.41 5.01 -2.69
CA VAL A 314 -14.23 5.46 -1.57
C VAL A 314 -14.39 4.31 -0.62
N GLN A 315 -13.99 4.53 0.63
CA GLN A 315 -14.07 3.54 1.70
C GLN A 315 -15.12 3.95 2.71
N PHE A 316 -16.04 3.03 3.00
CA PHE A 316 -17.03 3.13 4.05
C PHE A 316 -16.71 2.11 5.14
N ASN A 317 -16.36 2.58 6.33
CA ASN A 317 -16.13 1.72 7.49
C ASN A 317 -17.43 1.58 8.28
N ILE A 318 -18.15 0.48 8.10
CA ILE A 318 -19.44 0.18 8.73
C ILE A 318 -19.18 -0.64 10.00
N GLY A 319 -19.62 -0.14 11.15
CA GLY A 319 -19.47 -0.87 12.42
C GLY A 319 -18.06 -0.86 12.99
N LYS A 320 -17.19 0.11 12.61
CA LYS A 320 -16.07 0.47 13.49
C LYS A 320 -16.69 0.93 14.82
N PRO A 321 -16.40 0.28 15.97
CA PRO A 321 -16.63 0.96 17.24
C PRO A 321 -15.83 2.26 17.13
N ALA A 322 -16.49 3.40 17.35
CA ALA A 322 -15.86 4.71 17.24
C ALA A 322 -14.50 4.66 17.93
N PRO A 323 -13.42 5.18 17.32
CA PRO A 323 -12.16 5.31 18.04
C PRO A 323 -12.49 6.11 19.30
N HIS A 324 -12.40 5.46 20.47
CA HIS A 324 -12.80 6.01 21.77
C HIS A 324 -11.90 7.18 22.22
N LEU A 325 -11.17 7.80 21.30
CA LEU A 325 -10.18 8.83 21.55
C LEU A 325 -10.71 10.26 21.31
N PHE A 326 -11.88 10.46 20.66
CA PHE A 326 -12.38 11.82 20.38
C PHE A 326 -13.90 12.05 20.54
N SER A 327 -14.67 11.15 21.19
CA SER A 327 -16.10 11.44 21.46
C SER A 327 -16.33 12.32 22.71
N SER A 328 -15.33 13.08 23.16
CA SER A 328 -15.54 14.17 24.11
C SER A 328 -15.63 15.46 23.31
N PHE A 329 -16.86 15.87 22.94
CA PHE A 329 -17.27 17.28 23.00
C PHE A 329 -18.76 17.52 22.74
N ASN A 330 -19.55 16.53 22.30
CA ASN A 330 -21.01 16.69 22.25
C ASN A 330 -21.72 15.48 22.88
N GLY A 331 -22.49 15.76 23.94
CA GLY A 331 -23.16 14.78 24.78
C GLY A 331 -24.21 13.94 24.07
N ALA A 332 -23.79 12.88 23.38
CA ALA A 332 -24.68 11.84 22.88
C ALA A 332 -24.73 10.68 23.88
N LYS A 333 -25.82 10.65 24.66
CA LYS A 333 -26.26 9.47 25.40
C LYS A 333 -26.64 8.37 24.40
N VAL A 334 -25.84 7.32 24.25
CA VAL A 334 -26.29 6.05 23.64
C VAL A 334 -25.70 4.88 24.46
N GLY A 335 -26.58 3.98 24.87
CA GLY A 335 -26.42 3.12 26.04
C GLY A 335 -25.48 1.93 25.87
N SER A 336 -24.41 1.92 26.65
CA SER A 336 -23.68 0.70 27.03
C SER A 336 -23.70 0.58 28.54
N ASN A 337 -23.77 -0.67 29.02
CA ASN A 337 -23.90 -1.04 30.43
C ASN A 337 -22.86 -0.32 31.31
N GLY A 338 -23.23 -0.02 32.56
CA GLY A 338 -22.38 0.73 33.50
C GLY A 338 -21.02 0.09 33.78
N GLU A 339 -20.86 -1.21 33.51
CA GLU A 339 -19.59 -1.94 33.64
C GLU A 339 -18.64 -1.67 32.47
N ASP A 340 -19.13 -1.61 31.23
CA ASP A 340 -18.31 -1.28 30.06
C ASP A 340 -17.77 0.15 30.15
N ARG A 341 -18.57 1.06 30.71
CA ARG A 341 -18.13 2.45 30.96
C ARG A 341 -17.01 2.52 31.99
N LYS A 342 -17.06 1.74 33.06
CA LYS A 342 -15.99 1.68 34.08
C LYS A 342 -14.71 1.07 33.51
N LYS A 343 -14.83 -0.03 32.77
CA LYS A 343 -13.70 -0.70 32.12
C LYS A 343 -13.03 0.19 31.08
N ASN A 344 -13.82 0.96 30.32
CA ASN A 344 -13.31 1.92 29.35
C ASN A 344 -12.62 3.12 30.01
N ILE A 345 -13.16 3.65 31.12
CA ILE A 345 -12.49 4.71 31.90
C ILE A 345 -11.15 4.20 32.46
N GLU A 346 -11.10 2.95 32.92
CA GLU A 346 -9.87 2.35 33.44
C GLU A 346 -8.82 2.13 32.34
N ILE A 347 -9.23 1.67 31.16
CA ILE A 347 -8.36 1.55 29.99
C ILE A 347 -7.83 2.93 29.57
N MET A 348 -8.68 3.96 29.54
CA MET A 348 -8.27 5.33 29.20
C MET A 348 -7.26 5.89 30.20
N LYS A 349 -7.51 5.74 31.52
CA LYS A 349 -6.52 6.10 32.55
C LYS A 349 -5.20 5.36 32.37
N ARG A 350 -5.24 4.09 31.99
CA ARG A 350 -4.04 3.28 31.78
C ARG A 350 -3.28 3.69 30.53
N LEU A 351 -3.96 4.14 29.48
CA LEU A 351 -3.35 4.67 28.26
C LEU A 351 -2.76 6.06 28.48
N GLU A 352 -3.46 6.93 29.20
CA GLU A 352 -2.97 8.26 29.60
C GLU A 352 -1.72 8.14 30.46
N MET A 353 -1.74 7.31 31.51
CA MET A 353 -0.54 7.05 32.31
C MET A 353 0.62 6.46 31.50
N ARG A 354 0.35 5.64 30.49
CA ARG A 354 1.42 5.13 29.60
C ARG A 354 1.95 6.19 28.66
N HIS A 355 1.09 7.08 28.14
CA HIS A 355 1.53 8.19 27.31
C HIS A 355 2.41 9.16 28.11
N ASP A 356 2.05 9.41 29.36
CA ASP A 356 2.87 10.20 30.29
C ASP A 356 4.19 9.49 30.60
N GLN A 357 4.18 8.17 30.84
CA GLN A 357 5.42 7.38 31.00
C GLN A 357 6.32 7.41 29.76
N ILE A 358 5.74 7.39 28.55
CA ILE A 358 6.52 7.48 27.30
C ILE A 358 7.12 8.88 27.15
N LYS A 359 6.35 9.93 27.45
CA LYS A 359 6.85 11.31 27.47
C LYS A 359 7.95 11.50 28.51
N GLU A 360 7.81 10.91 29.69
CA GLU A 360 8.86 10.92 30.71
C GLU A 360 10.10 10.15 30.26
N ARG A 361 9.93 8.97 29.63
CA ARG A 361 11.05 8.20 29.08
C ARG A 361 11.82 8.95 28.01
N LEU A 362 11.11 9.60 27.08
CA LEU A 362 11.74 10.44 26.05
C LEU A 362 12.48 11.63 26.67
N LYS A 363 11.94 12.23 27.74
CA LYS A 363 12.62 13.30 28.50
C LYS A 363 13.82 12.79 29.28
N THR A 364 13.78 11.58 29.83
CA THR A 364 14.94 10.98 30.51
C THR A 364 16.00 10.53 29.52
N GLU A 365 15.63 10.00 28.36
CA GLU A 365 16.56 9.60 27.31
C GLU A 365 17.27 10.83 26.73
N SER A 366 16.54 11.93 26.48
CA SER A 366 17.16 13.20 26.08
C SER A 366 18.05 13.79 27.18
N ALA A 367 17.65 13.68 28.46
CA ALA A 367 18.47 14.13 29.58
C ALA A 367 19.72 13.26 29.80
N GLU A 368 19.65 11.95 29.53
CA GLU A 368 20.79 11.03 29.55
C GLU A 368 21.77 11.31 28.40
N GLU A 369 21.27 11.63 27.21
CA GLU A 369 22.09 12.09 26.09
C GLU A 369 22.80 13.42 26.41
N GLU A 370 22.10 14.40 26.99
CA GLU A 370 22.71 15.66 27.45
C GLU A 370 23.74 15.43 28.57
N LEU A 371 23.47 14.54 29.53
CA LEU A 371 24.43 14.18 30.58
C LEU A 371 25.66 13.47 30.04
N ALA A 372 25.51 12.64 29.01
CA ALA A 372 26.63 11.99 28.32
C ALA A 372 27.52 13.02 27.62
N GLN A 373 26.93 14.04 26.98
CA GLN A 373 27.68 15.16 26.39
C GLN A 373 28.45 15.95 27.46
N ILE A 374 27.82 16.28 28.59
CA ILE A 374 28.47 17.00 29.70
C ILE A 374 29.63 16.18 30.29
N ARG A 375 29.50 14.85 30.40
CA ARG A 375 30.59 13.98 30.88
C ARG A 375 31.78 13.97 29.92
N GLN A 376 31.53 13.86 28.61
CA GLN A 376 32.59 13.97 27.60
C GLN A 376 33.27 15.34 27.63
N GLU A 377 32.50 16.41 27.83
CA GLU A 377 33.05 17.76 27.89
C GLU A 377 33.87 17.98 29.16
N ARG A 378 33.45 17.43 30.31
CA ARG A 378 34.26 17.41 31.53
C ARG A 378 35.57 16.63 31.36
N GLU A 379 35.55 15.47 30.71
CA GLU A 379 36.77 14.71 30.45
C GLU A 379 37.73 15.49 29.54
N ARG A 380 37.22 16.16 28.49
CA ARG A 380 38.05 17.04 27.65
C ARG A 380 38.64 18.19 28.42
N ILE A 381 37.86 18.85 29.27
CA ILE A 381 38.34 19.95 30.11
C ILE A 381 39.41 19.46 31.07
N GLN A 382 39.23 18.29 31.69
CA GLN A 382 40.23 17.71 32.59
C GLN A 382 41.54 17.41 31.86
N GLN A 383 41.47 16.81 30.67
CA GLN A 383 42.65 16.56 29.84
C GLN A 383 43.36 17.86 29.40
N LEU A 384 42.60 18.93 29.16
CA LEU A 384 43.16 20.26 28.87
C LEU A 384 43.85 20.85 30.11
N ILE A 385 43.25 20.74 31.29
CA ILE A 385 43.83 21.19 32.56
C ILE A 385 45.14 20.43 32.84
N ASP A 386 45.13 19.11 32.71
CA ASP A 386 46.33 18.29 32.96
C ASP A 386 47.45 18.63 31.97
N ARG A 387 47.12 18.90 30.70
CA ARG A 387 48.08 19.40 29.71
C ARG A 387 48.64 20.77 30.07
N LEU A 388 47.78 21.69 30.52
CA LEU A 388 48.20 23.04 30.92
C LEU A 388 49.09 22.99 32.17
N GLN A 389 48.77 22.14 33.15
CA GLN A 389 49.62 21.91 34.32
C GLN A 389 50.99 21.38 33.90
N LYS A 390 51.02 20.37 33.02
CA LYS A 390 52.29 19.83 32.51
C LYS A 390 53.11 20.87 31.76
N ILE A 391 52.47 21.75 30.97
CA ILE A 391 53.15 22.85 30.28
C ILE A 391 53.69 23.87 31.28
N LEU A 392 52.91 24.24 32.29
CA LEU A 392 53.34 25.15 33.37
C LEU A 392 54.52 24.57 34.15
N ASP A 393 54.46 23.29 34.53
CA ASP A 393 55.54 22.62 35.26
C ASP A 393 56.82 22.56 34.44
N MET A 394 56.73 22.26 33.13
CA MET A 394 57.88 22.31 32.21
C MET A 394 58.47 23.73 32.11
N GLN A 395 57.63 24.78 32.05
CA GLN A 395 58.11 26.17 32.05
C GLN A 395 58.78 26.57 33.37
N PHE A 396 58.27 26.10 34.51
CA PHE A 396 58.90 26.36 35.81
C PHE A 396 60.25 25.64 35.98
N GLU A 397 60.41 24.45 35.39
CA GLU A 397 61.69 23.74 35.35
C GLU A 397 62.69 24.44 34.42
N GLU A 398 62.29 24.85 33.21
CA GLU A 398 63.12 25.64 32.30
C GLU A 398 63.56 26.97 32.93
N GLU A 399 62.68 27.69 33.64
CA GLU A 399 63.06 28.92 34.35
C GLU A 399 64.06 28.68 35.49
N LYS A 400 64.00 27.52 36.16
CA LYS A 400 64.97 27.16 37.20
C LYS A 400 66.33 26.81 36.60
N GLU A 401 66.35 26.04 35.52
CA GLU A 401 67.59 25.67 34.82
C GLU A 401 68.31 26.91 34.26
N VAL A 402 67.57 27.82 33.63
CA VAL A 402 68.13 29.09 33.11
C VAL A 402 68.66 29.98 34.25
N LYS A 403 68.03 29.99 35.44
CA LYS A 403 68.53 30.72 36.62
C LYS A 403 69.78 30.07 37.23
N SER A 404 69.90 28.75 37.23
CA SER A 404 71.12 28.06 37.67
C SER A 404 72.28 28.24 36.70
N GLU A 405 72.04 28.20 35.38
CA GLU A 405 73.10 28.42 34.38
C GLU A 405 73.58 29.88 34.33
N SER A 406 72.70 30.85 34.63
CA SER A 406 73.08 32.26 34.73
C SER A 406 73.83 32.61 36.02
N GLN A 407 73.62 31.87 37.12
CA GLN A 407 74.48 31.95 38.32
C GLN A 407 75.83 31.26 38.12
N GLU A 408 75.88 30.13 37.41
CA GLU A 408 77.15 29.43 37.16
C GLU A 408 78.06 30.17 36.15
N ASN A 409 77.47 30.95 35.23
CA ASN A 409 78.23 31.81 34.31
C ASN A 409 78.65 33.17 34.91
N SER A 410 78.07 33.63 36.02
CA SER A 410 78.56 34.84 36.71
C SER A 410 79.80 34.58 37.57
N ASP A 411 80.02 33.34 38.02
CA ASP A 411 81.19 32.94 38.82
C ASP A 411 82.43 32.56 37.98
N LYS A 412 82.32 32.56 36.63
CA LYS A 412 83.40 32.16 35.71
C LYS A 412 83.97 33.28 34.82
N LYS A 413 83.81 34.57 35.19
CA LYS A 413 84.55 35.66 34.51
C LYS A 413 85.52 36.36 35.48
N PRO A 414 86.84 36.20 35.28
CA PRO A 414 87.89 36.83 36.08
C PRO A 414 88.02 38.34 35.83
#